data_AF-A0A5R9KRU4-F1
#
_entry.id   AF-A0A5R9KRU4-F1
#
_cell.length_a   1.000
_cell.length_b   1.000
_cell.length_c   1.000
_cell.angle_alpha   90.00
_cell.angle_beta   90.00
_cell.angle_gamma   90.00
#
_symmetry.space_group_name_H-M   'P 1'
#
loop_
_entity.id
_entity.type
_entity.pdbx_description
1 polymer ?
#
loop_
_entity_poly.entity_id
_entity_poly.type
_entity_poly.pdbx_seq_one_letter_code
_entity_poly.pdbx_strand_id
1 'polypeptide(L)'
;MNVLSKSACFLFALWGLLACNKPEILQESTLSSENVKDTIDFRGEIVAVLRSFPKRFLNQSAEDFDAYYAAQNREANVRTNGEGDYLTAEEMLAVLQPLAKKYPDLSWEKEISEPDLRRIYADFKSITTVEEVREKSDLILAFYNDMFKPEAVAAIIAYKKTRKRGRTETIFDPFGIVFPYEESKILSVPIFAPLYMMSGATAKEMAQIYGKAEQGRRGDAFRHGAWNCLVMRNLMIAGASKSTSVEYAQKCITAHEREDQADDPKTLDAAMDLFNNLSARTWMYSSTSWGVGPNRIMPSEFHIRDQMKTWADNAGWIFKDWYLQQIVIDNQGNTGNWGALYGACTGNFQHLMYYIN
;
A
#
# COMPACT_ATOMS: atom_id res chain seq x y z
N MET A 1 -13.39 -69.38 47.05
CA MET A 1 -14.16 -68.13 46.98
C MET A 1 -15.13 -68.25 45.81
N ASN A 2 -16.41 -68.26 46.18
CA ASN A 2 -17.65 -68.01 45.43
C ASN A 2 -17.74 -68.48 43.97
N VAL A 3 -18.41 -69.61 43.66
CA VAL A 3 -19.88 -69.83 43.61
C VAL A 3 -20.45 -69.21 42.33
N LEU A 4 -20.65 -70.06 41.29
CA LEU A 4 -21.95 -70.52 40.75
C LEU A 4 -22.67 -69.41 39.93
N SER A 5 -23.31 -69.63 38.80
CA SER A 5 -23.62 -70.82 38.01
C SER A 5 -24.55 -70.39 36.86
N LYS A 6 -24.65 -71.23 35.83
CA LYS A 6 -25.87 -71.48 35.01
C LYS A 6 -26.36 -70.30 34.17
N SER A 7 -26.99 -70.46 33.02
CA SER A 7 -27.28 -71.55 32.11
C SER A 7 -27.92 -70.87 30.90
N ALA A 8 -27.83 -71.52 29.75
CA ALA A 8 -28.50 -71.19 28.50
C ALA A 8 -30.02 -70.93 28.65
N CYS A 9 -30.59 -70.15 27.72
CA CYS A 9 -31.65 -70.61 26.79
C CYS A 9 -32.34 -69.45 26.02
N PHE A 10 -32.57 -69.71 24.72
CA PHE A 10 -33.80 -69.47 23.92
C PHE A 10 -34.45 -68.05 23.91
N LEU A 11 -34.48 -67.34 22.78
CA LEU A 11 -35.35 -67.46 21.58
C LEU A 11 -36.70 -66.70 21.67
N PHE A 12 -36.97 -66.01 20.55
CA PHE A 12 -38.26 -65.58 19.98
C PHE A 12 -39.07 -64.39 20.58
N ALA A 13 -39.05 -63.30 19.79
CA ALA A 13 -40.17 -62.58 19.16
C ALA A 13 -41.38 -62.06 19.97
N LEU A 14 -41.72 -60.79 19.72
CA LEU A 14 -43.04 -60.28 19.28
C LEU A 14 -42.84 -58.79 18.85
N TRP A 15 -43.08 -58.41 17.58
CA TRP A 15 -44.31 -57.71 17.09
C TRP A 15 -44.74 -56.53 17.97
N GLY A 16 -44.97 -55.30 17.52
CA GLY A 16 -45.04 -54.67 16.20
C GLY A 16 -45.60 -53.24 16.36
N LEU A 17 -45.53 -52.46 15.28
CA LEU A 17 -46.30 -51.24 14.97
C LEU A 17 -46.17 -50.03 15.93
N LEU A 18 -45.71 -48.90 15.40
CA LEU A 18 -46.49 -47.66 15.37
C LEU A 18 -45.83 -46.61 14.45
N ALA A 19 -46.60 -46.25 13.42
CA ALA A 19 -46.76 -44.93 12.82
C ALA A 19 -45.56 -44.23 12.13
N CYS A 20 -45.67 -44.18 10.79
CA CYS A 20 -45.25 -43.05 9.99
C CYS A 20 -45.78 -41.74 10.58
N ASN A 21 -44.88 -40.84 10.96
CA ASN A 21 -45.11 -39.40 10.84
C ASN A 21 -43.96 -38.86 10.02
N LYS A 22 -44.24 -38.49 8.76
CA LYS A 22 -43.44 -37.48 8.06
C LYS A 22 -43.88 -36.12 8.63
N PRO A 23 -43.04 -35.37 9.33
CA PRO A 23 -43.22 -33.94 9.38
C PRO A 23 -42.64 -33.33 8.10
N GLU A 24 -43.41 -32.42 7.51
CA GLU A 24 -43.08 -31.59 6.37
C GLU A 24 -41.66 -31.02 6.49
N ILE A 25 -40.85 -31.23 5.45
CA ILE A 25 -39.67 -30.39 5.23
C ILE A 25 -40.20 -29.07 4.65
N LEU A 26 -40.62 -28.19 5.55
CA LEU A 26 -40.66 -26.75 5.34
C LEU A 26 -39.59 -26.13 6.23
N GLN A 27 -38.35 -26.22 5.78
CA GLN A 27 -37.38 -25.17 6.03
C GLN A 27 -36.71 -24.88 4.70
N GLU A 28 -37.31 -23.95 3.95
CA GLU A 28 -36.49 -22.99 3.23
C GLU A 28 -35.47 -22.47 4.24
N SER A 29 -34.23 -22.97 4.14
CA SER A 29 -33.11 -22.28 4.75
C SER A 29 -33.09 -20.91 4.07
N THR A 30 -33.62 -19.91 4.76
CA THR A 30 -33.30 -18.52 4.53
C THR A 30 -31.78 -18.43 4.70
N LEU A 31 -31.06 -18.66 3.61
CA LEU A 31 -29.71 -18.16 3.42
C LEU A 31 -29.81 -16.69 3.79
N SER A 32 -29.16 -16.28 4.88
CA SER A 32 -29.10 -14.88 5.22
C SER A 32 -28.59 -14.16 3.97
N SER A 33 -29.36 -13.16 3.51
CA SER A 33 -29.08 -12.44 2.26
C SER A 33 -27.68 -11.80 2.21
N GLU A 34 -26.96 -11.80 3.34
CA GLU A 34 -25.61 -11.26 3.53
C GLU A 34 -24.50 -12.08 2.87
N ASN A 35 -24.68 -13.39 2.64
CA ASN A 35 -23.63 -14.27 2.09
C ASN A 35 -23.81 -14.62 0.60
N VAL A 36 -24.83 -14.08 -0.06
CA VAL A 36 -25.05 -14.32 -1.50
C VAL A 36 -24.02 -13.54 -2.31
N LYS A 37 -23.29 -14.22 -3.21
CA LYS A 37 -22.35 -13.59 -4.14
C LYS A 37 -22.99 -13.44 -5.53
N ASP A 38 -22.78 -12.28 -6.14
CA ASP A 38 -23.03 -12.04 -7.56
C ASP A 38 -21.72 -12.23 -8.34
N THR A 39 -21.82 -12.59 -9.61
CA THR A 39 -20.67 -12.65 -10.53
C THR A 39 -20.64 -11.40 -11.40
N ILE A 40 -19.49 -10.75 -11.49
CA ILE A 40 -19.29 -9.55 -12.31
C ILE A 40 -18.02 -9.68 -13.15
N ASP A 41 -17.90 -8.88 -14.21
CA ASP A 41 -16.64 -8.68 -14.91
C ASP A 41 -15.79 -7.65 -14.15
N PHE A 42 -14.56 -8.05 -13.82
CA PHE A 42 -13.54 -7.20 -13.26
C PHE A 42 -12.30 -7.27 -14.14
N ARG A 43 -12.09 -6.25 -14.96
CA ARG A 43 -10.93 -6.11 -15.87
C ARG A 43 -10.77 -7.34 -16.79
N GLY A 44 -11.87 -7.89 -17.28
CA GLY A 44 -11.88 -9.05 -18.18
C GLY A 44 -11.86 -10.41 -17.46
N GLU A 45 -11.90 -10.44 -16.12
CA GLU A 45 -12.03 -11.67 -15.34
C GLU A 45 -13.38 -11.72 -14.62
N ILE A 46 -14.01 -12.90 -14.60
CA ILE A 46 -15.28 -13.09 -13.89
C ILE A 46 -14.98 -13.36 -12.41
N VAL A 47 -15.43 -12.43 -11.56
CA VAL A 47 -15.18 -12.48 -10.11
C VAL A 47 -16.48 -12.58 -9.32
N ALA A 48 -16.44 -13.30 -8.20
CA ALA A 48 -17.55 -13.43 -7.27
C ALA A 48 -17.43 -12.41 -6.14
N VAL A 49 -18.44 -11.56 -5.99
CA VAL A 49 -18.47 -10.46 -5.02
C VAL A 49 -19.74 -10.55 -4.20
N LEU A 50 -19.67 -10.25 -2.90
CA LEU A 50 -20.87 -10.20 -2.06
C LEU A 50 -21.91 -9.22 -2.64
N ARG A 51 -23.18 -9.65 -2.67
CA ARG A 51 -24.28 -8.82 -3.16
C ARG A 51 -24.44 -7.51 -2.37
N SER A 52 -24.06 -7.51 -1.10
CA SER A 52 -24.03 -6.32 -0.24
C SER A 52 -22.88 -5.35 -0.52
N PHE A 53 -21.81 -5.79 -1.20
CA PHE A 53 -20.64 -4.93 -1.44
C PHE A 53 -20.96 -3.79 -2.42
N PRO A 54 -20.56 -2.54 -2.18
CA PRO A 54 -20.83 -1.43 -3.11
C PRO A 54 -19.96 -1.52 -4.37
N LYS A 55 -20.53 -1.97 -5.50
CA LYS A 55 -19.80 -2.26 -6.74
C LYS A 55 -19.10 -1.04 -7.37
N ARG A 56 -19.49 0.18 -7.00
CA ARG A 56 -18.83 1.43 -7.44
C ARG A 56 -17.33 1.47 -7.16
N PHE A 57 -16.83 0.70 -6.18
CA PHE A 57 -15.41 0.66 -5.84
C PHE A 57 -14.55 -0.19 -6.80
N LEU A 58 -15.17 -1.10 -7.55
CA LEU A 58 -14.46 -2.12 -8.36
C LEU A 58 -13.95 -1.59 -9.70
N ASN A 59 -14.29 -0.37 -10.08
CA ASN A 59 -13.79 0.29 -11.29
C ASN A 59 -13.69 1.82 -11.09
N GLN A 60 -13.39 2.24 -9.85
CA GLN A 60 -13.35 3.66 -9.51
C GLN A 60 -12.13 4.33 -10.13
N SER A 61 -12.31 5.47 -10.82
CA SER A 61 -11.19 6.29 -11.30
C SER A 61 -10.44 6.95 -10.14
N ALA A 62 -9.26 7.52 -10.41
CA ALA A 62 -8.53 8.28 -9.40
C ALA A 62 -9.33 9.52 -8.94
N GLU A 63 -9.97 10.21 -9.87
CA GLU A 63 -10.82 11.39 -9.62
C GLU A 63 -12.07 11.01 -8.81
N ASP A 64 -12.72 9.90 -9.16
CA ASP A 64 -13.86 9.38 -8.42
C ASP A 64 -13.48 9.00 -6.99
N PHE A 65 -12.28 8.45 -6.80
CA PHE A 65 -11.77 8.12 -5.47
C PHE A 65 -11.48 9.38 -4.65
N ASP A 66 -10.78 10.36 -5.23
CA ASP A 66 -10.47 11.63 -4.57
C ASP A 66 -11.77 12.34 -4.14
N ALA A 67 -12.79 12.35 -5.00
CA ALA A 67 -14.11 12.91 -4.69
C ALA A 67 -14.82 12.15 -3.55
N TYR A 68 -14.79 10.80 -3.60
CA TYR A 68 -15.34 9.96 -2.54
C TYR A 68 -14.66 10.22 -1.20
N TYR A 69 -13.33 10.19 -1.16
CA TYR A 69 -12.55 10.39 0.05
C TYR A 69 -12.78 11.80 0.62
N ALA A 70 -12.79 12.83 -0.24
CA ALA A 70 -13.11 14.20 0.16
C ALA A 70 -14.52 14.33 0.76
N ALA A 71 -15.52 13.65 0.19
CA ALA A 71 -16.88 13.67 0.72
C ALA A 71 -16.95 13.04 2.13
N GLN A 72 -16.34 11.86 2.31
CA GLN A 72 -16.32 11.18 3.61
C GLN A 72 -15.54 11.98 4.67
N ASN A 73 -14.44 12.63 4.28
CA ASN A 73 -13.61 13.43 5.17
C ASN A 73 -14.29 14.78 5.54
N ARG A 74 -15.05 15.41 4.62
CA ARG A 74 -15.85 16.62 4.92
C ARG A 74 -16.98 16.35 5.90
N GLU A 75 -17.70 15.24 5.76
CA GLU A 75 -18.73 14.81 6.71
C GLU A 75 -18.14 14.57 8.12
N ALA A 76 -16.85 14.22 8.20
CA ALA A 76 -16.14 14.07 9.46
C ALA A 76 -15.68 15.40 10.08
N ASN A 77 -15.38 16.42 9.26
CA ASN A 77 -14.70 17.66 9.66
C ASN A 77 -15.61 18.87 9.90
N VAL A 78 -16.92 18.69 10.08
CA VAL A 78 -17.87 19.80 10.37
C VAL A 78 -17.57 20.56 11.70
N ARG A 79 -16.53 20.19 12.46
CA ARG A 79 -16.15 20.82 13.74
C ARG A 79 -14.68 21.21 13.90
N THR A 80 -13.85 21.22 12.86
CA THR A 80 -12.42 21.56 12.96
C THR A 80 -12.14 23.00 12.49
N ASN A 81 -12.12 23.94 13.43
CA ASN A 81 -11.46 25.24 13.23
C ASN A 81 -9.94 24.98 13.09
N GLY A 82 -9.33 25.64 12.10
CA GLY A 82 -8.02 25.31 11.53
C GLY A 82 -6.87 25.12 12.51
N GLU A 83 -6.30 23.93 12.48
CA GLU A 83 -4.87 23.58 12.59
C GLU A 83 -4.78 22.05 12.39
N GLY A 84 -3.80 21.60 11.61
CA GLY A 84 -3.78 20.31 10.88
C GLY A 84 -4.13 19.05 11.66
N ASP A 85 -5.23 18.39 11.28
CA ASP A 85 -5.60 17.04 11.72
C ASP A 85 -4.92 15.98 10.84
N TYR A 86 -3.59 16.05 10.79
CA TYR A 86 -2.77 15.14 10.00
C TYR A 86 -2.42 13.89 10.80
N LEU A 87 -2.35 12.74 10.13
CA LEU A 87 -1.89 11.49 10.74
C LEU A 87 -0.37 11.39 10.61
N THR A 88 0.31 10.81 11.59
CA THR A 88 1.65 10.28 11.36
C THR A 88 1.56 8.99 10.56
N ALA A 89 2.64 8.61 9.88
CA ALA A 89 2.66 7.34 9.17
C ALA A 89 2.50 6.15 10.15
N GLU A 90 2.99 6.27 11.38
CA GLU A 90 2.84 5.25 12.43
C GLU A 90 1.37 5.07 12.85
N GLU A 91 0.64 6.17 13.02
CA GLU A 91 -0.81 6.12 13.32
C GLU A 91 -1.57 5.44 12.18
N MET A 92 -1.28 5.84 10.94
CA MET A 92 -1.93 5.27 9.76
C MET A 92 -1.59 3.78 9.59
N LEU A 93 -0.33 3.39 9.84
CA LEU A 93 0.12 2.01 9.83
C LEU A 93 -0.61 1.16 10.88
N ALA A 94 -0.73 1.68 12.10
CA ALA A 94 -1.40 1.00 13.21
C ALA A 94 -2.88 0.71 12.90
N VAL A 95 -3.55 1.59 12.14
CA VAL A 95 -4.94 1.39 11.69
C VAL A 95 -5.01 0.40 10.53
N LEU A 96 -4.18 0.57 9.50
CA LEU A 96 -4.35 -0.16 8.23
C LEU A 96 -3.75 -1.57 8.26
N GLN A 97 -2.64 -1.80 8.95
CA GLN A 97 -1.95 -3.08 8.93
C GLN A 97 -2.80 -4.26 9.44
N PRO A 98 -3.57 -4.15 10.55
CA PRO A 98 -4.44 -5.24 11.00
C PRO A 98 -5.57 -5.54 10.01
N LEU A 99 -6.05 -4.53 9.28
CA LEU A 99 -7.12 -4.70 8.28
C LEU A 99 -6.59 -5.34 7.00
N ALA A 100 -5.41 -4.94 6.54
CA ALA A 100 -4.76 -5.52 5.37
C ALA A 100 -4.54 -7.04 5.51
N LYS A 101 -4.28 -7.54 6.73
CA LYS A 101 -4.14 -8.98 7.04
C LYS A 101 -5.40 -9.81 6.79
N LYS A 102 -6.57 -9.18 6.61
CA LYS A 102 -7.82 -9.86 6.24
C LYS A 102 -7.87 -10.24 4.75
N TYR A 103 -6.94 -9.76 3.94
CA TYR A 103 -6.90 -9.98 2.49
C TYR A 103 -5.79 -10.97 2.13
N PRO A 104 -5.92 -11.71 1.02
CA PRO A 104 -4.93 -12.70 0.62
C PRO A 104 -3.51 -12.15 0.50
N ASP A 105 -2.56 -12.89 1.06
CA ASP A 105 -1.13 -12.58 0.96
C ASP A 105 -0.51 -13.32 -0.24
N LEU A 106 -0.16 -12.56 -1.28
CA LEU A 106 0.45 -13.09 -2.50
C LEU A 106 1.98 -12.92 -2.50
N SER A 107 2.61 -12.80 -1.33
CA SER A 107 4.05 -12.60 -1.25
C SER A 107 4.84 -13.70 -1.97
N TRP A 108 5.89 -13.31 -2.68
CA TRP A 108 6.77 -14.20 -3.43
C TRP A 108 7.86 -14.83 -2.56
N GLU A 109 8.08 -14.31 -1.36
CA GLU A 109 9.09 -14.84 -0.43
C GLU A 109 8.59 -16.05 0.36
N LYS A 110 7.31 -16.41 0.22
CA LYS A 110 6.69 -17.58 0.86
C LYS A 110 5.66 -18.25 -0.04
N GLU A 111 5.32 -19.49 0.30
CA GLU A 111 4.17 -20.17 -0.30
C GLU A 111 2.87 -19.45 0.07
N ILE A 112 1.94 -19.38 -0.89
CA ILE A 112 0.61 -18.81 -0.64
C ILE A 112 -0.11 -19.76 0.29
N SER A 113 -0.73 -19.20 1.34
CA SER A 113 -1.40 -20.03 2.33
C SER A 113 -2.62 -20.73 1.73
N GLU A 114 -2.89 -21.96 2.19
CA GLU A 114 -4.09 -22.72 1.80
C GLU A 114 -5.42 -21.94 2.01
N PRO A 115 -5.62 -21.20 3.12
CA PRO A 115 -6.78 -20.30 3.26
C PRO A 115 -6.89 -19.24 2.16
N ASP A 116 -5.77 -18.63 1.77
CA ASP A 116 -5.75 -17.59 0.73
C ASP A 116 -6.04 -18.18 -0.65
N LEU A 117 -5.43 -19.32 -1.00
CA LEU A 117 -5.71 -20.04 -2.24
C LEU A 117 -7.18 -20.42 -2.35
N ARG A 118 -7.76 -21.01 -1.28
CA ARG A 118 -9.19 -21.34 -1.26
C ARG A 118 -10.08 -20.13 -1.50
N ARG A 119 -9.73 -18.98 -0.91
CA ARG A 119 -10.49 -17.74 -1.12
C ARG A 119 -10.36 -17.26 -2.56
N ILE A 120 -9.14 -17.25 -3.11
CA ILE A 120 -8.89 -16.81 -4.49
C ILE A 120 -9.65 -17.70 -5.48
N TYR A 121 -9.58 -19.03 -5.38
CA TYR A 121 -10.32 -19.93 -6.26
C TYR A 121 -11.85 -19.82 -6.08
N ALA A 122 -12.30 -19.45 -4.88
CA ALA A 122 -13.71 -19.17 -4.66
C ALA A 122 -14.16 -17.88 -5.36
N ASP A 123 -13.32 -16.84 -5.36
CA ASP A 123 -13.60 -15.52 -5.90
C ASP A 123 -13.33 -15.44 -7.42
N PHE A 124 -12.34 -16.14 -7.95
CA PHE A 124 -11.92 -16.17 -9.36
C PHE A 124 -12.10 -17.56 -9.96
N LYS A 125 -13.23 -17.81 -10.65
CA LYS A 125 -13.56 -19.16 -11.15
C LYS A 125 -12.67 -19.64 -12.30
N SER A 126 -12.04 -18.71 -13.01
CA SER A 126 -11.09 -18.98 -14.09
C SER A 126 -9.70 -19.36 -13.58
N ILE A 127 -9.42 -19.15 -12.29
CA ILE A 127 -8.11 -19.41 -11.68
C ILE A 127 -8.22 -20.69 -10.85
N THR A 128 -7.39 -21.68 -11.20
CA THR A 128 -7.46 -23.04 -10.66
C THR A 128 -6.12 -23.56 -10.16
N THR A 129 -5.01 -22.92 -10.54
CA THR A 129 -3.66 -23.32 -10.11
C THR A 129 -2.91 -22.20 -9.40
N VAL A 130 -1.86 -22.57 -8.65
CA VAL A 130 -1.00 -21.60 -7.97
C VAL A 130 -0.22 -20.77 -8.99
N GLU A 131 0.18 -21.38 -10.10
CA GLU A 131 0.86 -20.73 -11.22
C GLU A 131 -0.02 -19.61 -11.80
N GLU A 132 -1.31 -19.86 -12.02
CA GLU A 132 -2.25 -18.83 -12.50
C GLU A 132 -2.44 -17.70 -11.48
N VAL A 133 -2.46 -18.02 -10.18
CA VAL A 133 -2.49 -16.99 -9.11
C VAL A 133 -1.25 -16.10 -9.19
N ARG A 134 -0.08 -16.68 -9.45
CA ARG A 134 1.19 -15.96 -9.59
C ARG A 134 1.25 -15.13 -10.86
N GLU A 135 0.77 -15.65 -11.99
CA GLU A 135 0.72 -14.93 -13.27
C GLU A 135 -0.28 -13.76 -13.23
N LYS A 136 -1.39 -13.93 -12.52
CA LYS A 136 -2.47 -12.92 -12.40
C LYS A 136 -2.41 -12.15 -11.08
N SER A 137 -1.28 -12.17 -10.37
CA SER A 137 -1.16 -11.58 -9.02
C SER A 137 -1.56 -10.10 -8.98
N ASP A 138 -1.20 -9.33 -10.00
CA ASP A 138 -1.56 -7.91 -10.12
C ASP A 138 -3.07 -7.68 -10.20
N LEU A 139 -3.78 -8.52 -10.95
CA LEU A 139 -5.23 -8.44 -11.09
C LEU A 139 -5.93 -8.84 -9.78
N ILE A 140 -5.43 -9.90 -9.12
CA ILE A 140 -5.95 -10.37 -7.83
C ILE A 140 -5.73 -9.31 -6.75
N LEU A 141 -4.54 -8.71 -6.67
CA LEU A 141 -4.23 -7.63 -5.74
C LEU A 141 -5.12 -6.42 -6.01
N ALA A 142 -5.33 -6.03 -7.27
CA ALA A 142 -6.21 -4.92 -7.62
C ALA A 142 -7.66 -5.17 -7.16
N PHE A 143 -8.18 -6.38 -7.36
CA PHE A 143 -9.52 -6.76 -6.89
C PHE A 143 -9.65 -6.65 -5.37
N TYR A 144 -8.74 -7.28 -4.61
CA TYR A 144 -8.80 -7.23 -3.15
C TYR A 144 -8.52 -5.84 -2.59
N ASN A 145 -7.70 -5.05 -3.28
CA ASN A 145 -7.52 -3.65 -2.97
C ASN A 145 -8.83 -2.86 -3.09
N ASP A 146 -9.57 -3.04 -4.18
CA ASP A 146 -10.86 -2.36 -4.39
C ASP A 146 -11.91 -2.80 -3.36
N MET A 147 -11.87 -4.06 -2.95
CA MET A 147 -12.66 -4.58 -1.82
C MET A 147 -12.24 -3.98 -0.46
N PHE A 148 -10.97 -3.61 -0.31
CA PHE A 148 -10.40 -3.05 0.94
C PHE A 148 -10.63 -1.53 1.09
N LYS A 149 -10.64 -0.78 -0.01
CA LYS A 149 -10.84 0.68 -0.02
C LYS A 149 -11.92 1.20 0.94
N PRO A 150 -13.19 0.75 0.88
CA PRO A 150 -14.23 1.31 1.75
C PRO A 150 -13.97 1.06 3.24
N GLU A 151 -13.43 -0.12 3.59
CA GLU A 151 -13.10 -0.46 4.97
C GLU A 151 -11.92 0.38 5.48
N ALA A 152 -10.86 0.52 4.68
CA ALA A 152 -9.69 1.33 5.02
C ALA A 152 -10.07 2.80 5.26
N VAL A 153 -10.84 3.40 4.35
CA VAL A 153 -11.28 4.81 4.46
C VAL A 153 -12.16 5.01 5.69
N ALA A 154 -13.12 4.11 5.93
CA ALA A 154 -13.99 4.20 7.11
C ALA A 154 -13.20 4.10 8.43
N ALA A 155 -12.20 3.20 8.48
CA ALA A 155 -11.36 3.02 9.66
C ALA A 155 -10.50 4.26 9.96
N ILE A 156 -9.88 4.85 8.95
CA ILE A 156 -9.09 6.08 9.10
C ILE A 156 -9.95 7.24 9.58
N ILE A 157 -11.14 7.43 9.00
CA ILE A 157 -12.06 8.49 9.42
C ILE A 157 -12.53 8.28 10.86
N ALA A 158 -12.85 7.04 11.24
CA ALA A 158 -13.23 6.70 12.60
C ALA A 158 -12.08 6.93 13.59
N TYR A 159 -10.84 6.63 13.19
CA TYR A 159 -9.65 6.90 13.99
C TYR A 159 -9.47 8.41 14.22
N LYS A 160 -9.51 9.23 13.16
CA LYS A 160 -9.41 10.70 13.26
C LYS A 160 -10.48 11.31 14.17
N LYS A 161 -11.70 10.78 14.16
CA LYS A 161 -12.81 11.22 15.05
C LYS A 161 -12.59 10.89 16.53
N THR A 162 -11.91 9.79 16.83
CA THR A 162 -11.78 9.25 18.19
C THR A 162 -10.41 9.54 18.82
N ARG A 163 -9.41 9.85 17.99
CA ARG A 163 -8.08 10.32 18.39
C ARG A 163 -8.20 11.50 19.34
N LYS A 164 -7.56 11.38 20.51
CA LYS A 164 -7.31 12.55 21.35
C LYS A 164 -6.29 13.42 20.61
N ARG A 165 -6.64 14.67 20.34
CA ARG A 165 -5.70 15.67 19.81
C ARG A 165 -4.65 15.94 20.89
N GLY A 166 -3.60 15.14 20.92
CA GLY A 166 -2.35 15.59 21.50
C GLY A 166 -1.89 16.79 20.70
N ARG A 167 -1.23 17.76 21.33
CA ARG A 167 -0.25 18.53 20.56
C ARG A 167 0.67 17.47 19.99
N THR A 168 0.60 17.23 18.69
CA THR A 168 1.74 16.69 17.95
C THR A 168 2.77 17.78 18.13
N GLU A 169 3.48 17.76 19.27
CA GLU A 169 4.74 18.44 19.34
C GLU A 169 5.46 17.98 18.08
N THR A 170 6.04 18.92 17.36
CA THR A 170 7.05 18.70 16.34
C THR A 170 8.30 18.05 16.96
N ILE A 171 8.11 17.03 17.82
CA ILE A 171 9.08 16.02 18.19
C ILE A 171 9.29 15.26 16.89
N PHE A 172 10.24 15.75 16.10
CA PHE A 172 11.10 14.99 15.21
C PHE A 172 10.56 13.59 14.88
N ASP A 173 9.46 13.55 14.12
CA ASP A 173 8.72 12.32 13.86
C ASP A 173 9.66 11.37 13.10
N PRO A 174 9.90 10.14 13.59
CA PRO A 174 10.64 9.10 12.88
C PRO A 174 10.11 8.84 11.47
N PHE A 175 8.92 9.26 11.09
CA PHE A 175 8.33 9.01 9.77
C PHE A 175 7.80 10.25 9.03
N GLY A 176 7.57 11.35 9.74
CA GLY A 176 6.94 12.54 9.17
C GLY A 176 5.41 12.47 9.18
N ILE A 177 4.83 13.65 9.03
CA ILE A 177 3.39 13.87 8.89
C ILE A 177 2.94 13.35 7.52
N VAL A 178 1.82 12.62 7.48
CA VAL A 178 1.14 12.27 6.22
C VAL A 178 0.19 13.40 5.85
N PHE A 179 0.51 14.12 4.79
CA PHE A 179 -0.31 15.22 4.30
C PHE A 179 -1.62 14.69 3.69
N PRO A 180 -2.75 15.42 3.76
CA PRO A 180 -4.03 15.03 3.19
C PRO A 180 -3.98 14.57 1.74
N TYR A 181 -3.16 15.21 0.90
CA TYR A 181 -3.00 14.79 -0.49
C TYR A 181 -2.29 13.44 -0.57
N GLU A 182 -1.18 13.26 0.14
CA GLU A 182 -0.50 11.97 0.31
C GLU A 182 -1.43 10.89 0.89
N GLU A 183 -2.19 11.21 1.95
CA GLU A 183 -3.16 10.32 2.61
C GLU A 183 -4.16 9.80 1.58
N SER A 184 -4.71 10.67 0.72
CA SER A 184 -5.62 10.27 -0.34
C SER A 184 -4.96 9.30 -1.34
N LYS A 185 -3.70 9.54 -1.71
CA LYS A 185 -2.99 8.68 -2.66
C LYS A 185 -2.64 7.33 -2.06
N ILE A 186 -2.23 7.29 -0.79
CA ILE A 186 -2.03 6.04 -0.05
C ILE A 186 -3.35 5.25 0.03
N LEU A 187 -4.45 5.91 0.39
CA LEU A 187 -5.78 5.28 0.52
C LEU A 187 -6.44 4.92 -0.80
N SER A 188 -5.91 5.38 -1.94
CA SER A 188 -6.36 4.92 -3.26
C SER A 188 -5.93 3.48 -3.55
N VAL A 189 -4.88 2.98 -2.89
CA VAL A 189 -4.45 1.57 -2.95
C VAL A 189 -4.02 1.10 -1.54
N PRO A 190 -4.97 0.97 -0.60
CA PRO A 190 -4.64 0.83 0.82
C PRO A 190 -4.00 -0.51 1.17
N ILE A 191 -4.12 -1.54 0.32
CA ILE A 191 -3.46 -2.84 0.56
C ILE A 191 -1.93 -2.70 0.62
N PHE A 192 -1.40 -1.67 -0.04
CA PHE A 192 0.02 -1.36 -0.11
C PHE A 192 0.50 -0.33 0.92
N ALA A 193 -0.43 0.33 1.62
CA ALA A 193 -0.11 1.37 2.60
C ALA A 193 0.87 0.90 3.70
N PRO A 194 0.75 -0.31 4.28
CA PRO A 194 1.72 -0.76 5.28
C PRO A 194 3.15 -0.86 4.73
N LEU A 195 3.28 -1.36 3.49
CA LEU A 195 4.58 -1.53 2.82
C LEU A 195 5.21 -0.17 2.49
N TYR A 196 4.39 0.79 2.07
CA TYR A 196 4.81 2.18 1.83
C TYR A 196 5.47 2.79 3.07
N MET A 197 4.75 2.72 4.19
CA MET A 197 5.18 3.29 5.46
C MET A 197 6.45 2.58 5.95
N MET A 198 6.42 1.25 6.08
CA MET A 198 7.58 0.48 6.55
C MET A 198 8.85 0.75 5.72
N SER A 199 8.71 0.92 4.39
CA SER A 199 9.83 1.27 3.53
C SER A 199 10.43 2.65 3.83
N GLY A 200 9.58 3.63 4.19
CA GLY A 200 10.02 4.96 4.62
C GLY A 200 10.79 4.91 5.94
N ALA A 201 10.30 4.11 6.89
CA ALA A 201 10.99 3.80 8.15
C ALA A 201 12.42 3.32 7.90
N THR A 202 12.52 2.25 7.10
CA THR A 202 13.78 1.57 6.81
C THR A 202 14.74 2.51 6.07
N ALA A 203 14.24 3.29 5.10
CA ALA A 203 15.06 4.27 4.40
C ALA A 203 15.65 5.33 5.34
N LYS A 204 14.87 5.80 6.32
CA LYS A 204 15.36 6.75 7.31
C LYS A 204 16.37 6.14 8.26
N GLU A 205 16.14 4.91 8.72
CA GLU A 205 17.12 4.19 9.54
C GLU A 205 18.45 4.04 8.78
N MET A 206 18.39 3.66 7.50
CA MET A 206 19.57 3.61 6.65
C MET A 206 20.28 4.96 6.50
N ALA A 207 19.52 6.06 6.45
CA ALA A 207 20.09 7.40 6.30
C ALA A 207 20.90 7.88 7.52
N GLN A 208 20.77 7.19 8.67
CA GLN A 208 21.56 7.50 9.89
C GLN A 208 23.07 7.35 9.69
N ILE A 209 23.53 6.68 8.61
CA ILE A 209 24.95 6.65 8.23
C ILE A 209 25.53 8.05 7.98
N TYR A 210 24.68 9.05 7.69
CA TYR A 210 25.06 10.45 7.51
C TYR A 210 24.81 11.30 8.77
N GLY A 211 24.51 10.69 9.92
CA GLY A 211 24.06 11.38 11.12
C GLY A 211 22.63 11.89 10.95
N LYS A 212 22.40 13.19 11.13
CA LYS A 212 21.08 13.77 10.87
C LYS A 212 20.87 13.90 9.36
N ALA A 213 19.90 13.17 8.82
CA ALA A 213 19.38 13.36 7.46
C ALA A 213 18.55 14.65 7.41
N GLU A 214 19.21 15.79 7.62
CA GLU A 214 18.59 17.11 7.54
C GLU A 214 18.12 17.39 6.11
N GLN A 215 16.96 18.03 6.00
CA GLN A 215 16.34 18.38 4.74
C GLN A 215 17.33 19.12 3.82
N GLY A 216 17.36 18.75 2.55
CA GLY A 216 18.23 19.40 1.57
C GLY A 216 19.70 18.93 1.59
N ARG A 217 20.08 18.03 2.50
CA ARG A 217 21.45 17.53 2.65
C ARG A 217 21.64 16.15 2.03
N ARG A 218 22.90 15.70 1.97
CA ARG A 218 23.27 14.38 1.43
C ARG A 218 22.48 13.22 2.04
N GLY A 219 22.27 13.23 3.36
CA GLY A 219 21.50 12.20 4.04
C GLY A 219 20.04 12.13 3.59
N ASP A 220 19.48 13.27 3.22
CA ASP A 220 18.12 13.38 2.68
C ASP A 220 18.03 12.83 1.26
N ALA A 221 18.97 13.22 0.40
CA ALA A 221 19.09 12.66 -0.95
C ALA A 221 19.20 11.13 -0.94
N PHE A 222 20.02 10.59 -0.02
CA PHE A 222 20.10 9.15 0.21
C PHE A 222 18.75 8.56 0.65
N ARG A 223 18.08 9.17 1.64
CA ARG A 223 16.81 8.71 2.20
C ARG A 223 15.74 8.60 1.12
N HIS A 224 15.54 9.64 0.32
CA HIS A 224 14.54 9.66 -0.76
C HIS A 224 14.84 8.61 -1.83
N GLY A 225 16.12 8.46 -2.21
CA GLY A 225 16.54 7.42 -3.14
C GLY A 225 16.26 6.00 -2.61
N ALA A 226 16.66 5.73 -1.37
CA ALA A 226 16.42 4.44 -0.72
C ALA A 226 14.93 4.14 -0.55
N TRP A 227 14.13 5.13 -0.12
CA TRP A 227 12.70 4.97 0.10
C TRP A 227 11.97 4.51 -1.17
N ASN A 228 12.22 5.16 -2.31
CA ASN A 228 11.62 4.77 -3.59
C ASN A 228 11.96 3.32 -3.97
N CYS A 229 13.23 2.95 -3.83
CA CYS A 229 13.67 1.59 -4.15
C CYS A 229 13.04 0.55 -3.22
N LEU A 230 12.96 0.84 -1.92
CA LEU A 230 12.39 -0.06 -0.91
C LEU A 230 10.88 -0.23 -1.08
N VAL A 231 10.15 0.85 -1.36
CA VAL A 231 8.71 0.76 -1.67
C VAL A 231 8.54 -0.17 -2.86
N MET A 232 9.21 0.11 -3.98
CA MET A 232 9.10 -0.74 -5.17
C MET A 232 9.46 -2.20 -4.88
N ARG A 233 10.56 -2.45 -4.17
CA ARG A 233 10.98 -3.81 -3.78
C ARG A 233 9.89 -4.53 -2.99
N ASN A 234 9.36 -3.89 -1.96
CA ASN A 234 8.43 -4.50 -1.04
C ASN A 234 7.06 -4.76 -1.69
N LEU A 235 6.59 -3.89 -2.57
CA LEU A 235 5.40 -4.12 -3.39
C LEU A 235 5.59 -5.30 -4.35
N MET A 236 6.75 -5.35 -5.01
CA MET A 236 7.09 -6.46 -5.90
C MET A 236 7.18 -7.79 -5.14
N ILE A 237 7.67 -7.78 -3.90
CA ILE A 237 7.64 -8.96 -3.01
C ILE A 237 6.21 -9.35 -2.70
N ALA A 238 5.33 -8.40 -2.39
CA ALA A 238 3.94 -8.64 -2.05
C ALA A 238 3.06 -9.16 -3.21
N GLY A 239 3.60 -9.23 -4.43
CA GLY A 239 2.91 -9.76 -5.60
C GLY A 239 2.70 -8.75 -6.72
N ALA A 240 3.02 -7.48 -6.51
CA ALA A 240 2.82 -6.46 -7.53
C ALA A 240 3.83 -6.59 -8.69
N SER A 241 3.41 -6.22 -9.90
CA SER A 241 4.31 -6.11 -11.04
C SER A 241 5.28 -4.94 -10.89
N LYS A 242 6.27 -4.91 -11.78
CA LYS A 242 7.22 -3.80 -11.87
C LYS A 242 6.52 -2.46 -12.14
N SER A 243 5.56 -2.45 -13.08
CA SER A 243 4.82 -1.25 -13.47
C SER A 243 3.95 -0.74 -12.33
N THR A 244 3.19 -1.62 -11.68
CA THR A 244 2.34 -1.27 -10.54
C THR A 244 3.16 -0.70 -9.39
N SER A 245 4.33 -1.29 -9.13
CA SER A 245 5.26 -0.80 -8.11
C SER A 245 5.82 0.59 -8.41
N VAL A 246 6.20 0.88 -9.67
CA VAL A 246 6.64 2.24 -10.07
C VAL A 246 5.50 3.23 -9.94
N GLU A 247 4.32 2.91 -10.46
CA GLU A 247 3.18 3.82 -10.45
C GLU A 247 2.79 4.19 -9.02
N TYR A 248 2.72 3.21 -8.11
CA TYR A 248 2.35 3.46 -6.73
C TYR A 248 3.42 4.28 -5.98
N ALA A 249 4.71 3.93 -6.15
CA ALA A 249 5.81 4.70 -5.54
C ALA A 249 5.84 6.14 -6.05
N GLN A 250 5.69 6.34 -7.37
CA GLN A 250 5.61 7.66 -7.97
C GLN A 250 4.42 8.44 -7.42
N LYS A 251 3.23 7.83 -7.36
CA LYS A 251 1.99 8.47 -6.91
C LYS A 251 2.06 8.95 -5.46
N CYS A 252 2.52 8.10 -4.54
CA CYS A 252 2.51 8.44 -3.11
C CYS A 252 3.68 9.34 -2.73
N ILE A 253 4.90 9.02 -3.15
CA ILE A 253 6.10 9.79 -2.75
C ILE A 253 6.09 11.16 -3.44
N THR A 254 5.57 11.30 -4.66
CA THR A 254 5.39 12.63 -5.27
C THR A 254 4.32 13.45 -4.54
N ALA A 255 3.27 12.79 -4.02
CA ALA A 255 2.27 13.48 -3.22
C ALA A 255 2.83 13.95 -1.87
N HIS A 256 3.77 13.20 -1.28
CA HIS A 256 4.51 13.62 -0.09
C HIS A 256 5.23 14.96 -0.31
N GLU A 257 6.00 15.10 -1.41
CA GLU A 257 6.74 16.35 -1.70
C GLU A 257 5.85 17.53 -2.08
N ARG A 258 4.58 17.28 -2.38
CA ARG A 258 3.58 18.30 -2.72
C ARG A 258 2.80 18.82 -1.50
N GLU A 259 2.96 18.15 -0.36
CA GLU A 259 2.29 18.49 0.90
C GLU A 259 0.77 18.66 0.72
N ASP A 260 0.22 19.83 1.07
CA ASP A 260 -1.20 20.19 0.92
C ASP A 260 -1.56 20.76 -0.46
N GLN A 261 -0.59 20.95 -1.35
CA GLN A 261 -0.82 21.61 -2.64
C GLN A 261 -1.00 20.58 -3.76
N ALA A 262 -2.10 20.67 -4.50
CA ALA A 262 -2.26 19.87 -5.73
C ALA A 262 -1.37 20.38 -6.88
N ASP A 263 -0.85 21.61 -6.78
CA ASP A 263 -0.03 22.30 -7.77
C ASP A 263 1.45 21.90 -7.73
N ASP A 264 2.24 22.41 -8.68
CA ASP A 264 3.68 22.18 -8.74
C ASP A 264 4.39 22.62 -7.45
N PRO A 265 5.34 21.81 -6.94
CA PRO A 265 6.26 22.13 -5.85
C PRO A 265 6.94 23.48 -6.01
N LYS A 266 6.92 24.25 -4.92
CA LYS A 266 7.42 25.64 -4.91
C LYS A 266 8.72 25.79 -4.13
N THR A 267 9.27 24.71 -3.57
CA THR A 267 10.47 24.75 -2.73
C THR A 267 11.64 24.04 -3.42
N LEU A 268 12.85 24.52 -3.13
CA LEU A 268 14.08 23.86 -3.55
C LEU A 268 14.18 22.43 -2.97
N ASP A 269 13.69 22.23 -1.74
CA ASP A 269 13.67 20.92 -1.07
C ASP A 269 12.84 19.91 -1.87
N ALA A 270 11.56 20.20 -2.09
CA ALA A 270 10.69 19.34 -2.87
C ALA A 270 11.22 19.13 -4.30
N ALA A 271 11.94 20.12 -4.85
CA ALA A 271 12.55 19.98 -6.16
C ALA A 271 13.69 18.94 -6.18
N MET A 272 14.58 19.02 -5.19
CA MET A 272 15.67 18.07 -4.96
C MET A 272 15.12 16.65 -4.71
N ASP A 273 14.12 16.54 -3.85
CA ASP A 273 13.53 15.26 -3.48
C ASP A 273 12.85 14.60 -4.68
N LEU A 274 12.11 15.36 -5.50
CA LEU A 274 11.50 14.82 -6.71
C LEU A 274 12.52 14.34 -7.76
N PHE A 275 13.66 15.01 -7.89
CA PHE A 275 14.77 14.53 -8.72
C PHE A 275 15.33 13.21 -8.20
N ASN A 276 15.66 13.15 -6.90
CA ASN A 276 16.22 11.97 -6.25
C ASN A 276 15.26 10.78 -6.33
N ASN A 277 13.97 11.05 -6.10
CA ASN A 277 12.87 10.09 -6.23
C ASN A 277 12.80 9.51 -7.65
N LEU A 278 12.83 10.34 -8.70
CA LEU A 278 12.79 9.89 -10.09
C LEU A 278 14.00 9.04 -10.47
N SER A 279 15.20 9.48 -10.09
CA SER A 279 16.44 8.79 -10.41
C SER A 279 16.48 7.38 -9.79
N ALA A 280 16.11 7.27 -8.52
CA ALA A 280 16.06 6.00 -7.82
C ALA A 280 15.01 5.03 -8.40
N ARG A 281 13.81 5.50 -8.72
CA ARG A 281 12.78 4.67 -9.40
C ARG A 281 13.27 4.17 -10.75
N THR A 282 13.93 5.03 -11.53
CA THR A 282 14.48 4.68 -12.84
C THR A 282 15.52 3.57 -12.72
N TRP A 283 16.45 3.71 -11.76
CA TRP A 283 17.43 2.66 -11.48
C TRP A 283 16.77 1.37 -11.03
N MET A 284 15.88 1.41 -10.04
CA MET A 284 15.21 0.20 -9.54
C MET A 284 14.44 -0.51 -10.65
N TYR A 285 13.78 0.24 -11.54
CA TYR A 285 13.09 -0.33 -12.70
C TYR A 285 14.05 -1.03 -13.68
N SER A 286 15.20 -0.42 -13.95
CA SER A 286 16.23 -0.95 -14.87
C SER A 286 16.99 -2.14 -14.28
N SER A 287 17.26 -2.12 -12.98
CA SER A 287 18.00 -3.14 -12.24
C SER A 287 17.14 -4.33 -11.85
N THR A 288 15.82 -4.27 -12.11
CA THR A 288 14.88 -5.36 -11.86
C THR A 288 14.47 -6.04 -13.18
N SER A 289 14.81 -7.32 -13.30
CA SER A 289 14.31 -8.20 -14.37
C SER A 289 13.26 -9.15 -13.83
N TRP A 290 12.14 -9.25 -14.54
CA TRP A 290 11.07 -10.19 -14.22
C TRP A 290 11.14 -11.39 -15.14
N GLY A 291 11.32 -12.56 -14.55
CA GLY A 291 11.22 -13.87 -15.17
C GLY A 291 10.65 -14.86 -14.16
N VAL A 292 10.35 -16.10 -14.58
CA VAL A 292 9.84 -17.13 -13.67
C VAL A 292 11.00 -17.76 -12.88
N GLY A 293 10.83 -17.88 -11.56
CA GLY A 293 11.78 -18.54 -10.67
C GLY A 293 13.17 -17.86 -10.63
N PRO A 294 14.27 -18.58 -10.92
CA PRO A 294 15.65 -18.06 -10.78
C PRO A 294 16.01 -16.93 -11.75
N ASN A 295 15.15 -16.66 -12.76
CA ASN A 295 15.35 -15.56 -13.71
C ASN A 295 14.81 -14.22 -13.21
N ARG A 296 14.17 -14.20 -12.03
CA ARG A 296 13.77 -12.97 -11.36
C ARG A 296 14.98 -12.37 -10.65
N ILE A 297 15.40 -11.19 -11.07
CA ILE A 297 16.46 -10.42 -10.44
C ILE A 297 15.83 -9.17 -9.86
N MET A 298 15.98 -9.00 -8.55
CA MET A 298 15.55 -7.82 -7.84
C MET A 298 16.64 -7.45 -6.84
N PRO A 299 17.11 -6.19 -6.83
CA PRO A 299 18.10 -5.74 -5.85
C PRO A 299 17.67 -6.08 -4.42
N SER A 300 18.59 -6.66 -3.65
CA SER A 300 18.39 -6.88 -2.22
C SER A 300 18.38 -5.55 -1.47
N GLU A 301 17.87 -5.55 -0.24
CA GLU A 301 17.91 -4.37 0.63
C GLU A 301 19.36 -3.85 0.80
N PHE A 302 20.32 -4.75 1.00
CA PHE A 302 21.74 -4.39 1.08
C PHE A 302 22.27 -3.75 -0.21
N HIS A 303 21.91 -4.30 -1.37
CA HIS A 303 22.30 -3.73 -2.66
C HIS A 303 21.71 -2.32 -2.83
N ILE A 304 20.42 -2.14 -2.53
CA ILE A 304 19.76 -0.83 -2.56
C ILE A 304 20.51 0.17 -1.68
N ARG A 305 20.77 -0.20 -0.42
CA ARG A 305 21.51 0.65 0.52
C ARG A 305 22.88 1.04 -0.02
N ASP A 306 23.67 0.08 -0.48
CA ASP A 306 25.05 0.33 -0.94
C ASP A 306 25.07 1.15 -2.24
N GLN A 307 24.11 0.93 -3.15
CA GLN A 307 23.98 1.72 -4.38
C GLN A 307 23.55 3.16 -4.09
N MET A 308 22.50 3.36 -3.27
CA MET A 308 22.03 4.70 -2.92
C MET A 308 23.10 5.46 -2.12
N LYS A 309 23.88 4.76 -1.29
CA LYS A 309 25.02 5.34 -0.59
C LYS A 309 26.07 5.83 -1.58
N THR A 310 26.46 4.98 -2.52
CA THR A 310 27.43 5.32 -3.58
C THR A 310 26.95 6.55 -4.36
N TRP A 311 25.68 6.63 -4.71
CA TRP A 311 25.12 7.78 -5.41
C TRP A 311 25.07 9.05 -4.55
N ALA A 312 24.73 8.94 -3.26
CA ALA A 312 24.71 10.08 -2.35
C ALA A 312 26.11 10.63 -2.06
N ASP A 313 27.13 9.76 -1.93
CA ASP A 313 28.52 10.17 -1.74
C ASP A 313 29.12 10.88 -2.96
N ASN A 314 28.60 10.57 -4.16
CA ASN A 314 28.99 11.19 -5.43
C ASN A 314 27.94 12.19 -5.95
N ALA A 315 26.99 12.58 -5.09
CA ALA A 315 25.89 13.45 -5.49
C ALA A 315 26.37 14.84 -5.90
N GLY A 316 25.72 15.40 -6.91
CA GLY A 316 25.88 16.80 -7.26
C GLY A 316 25.46 17.70 -6.11
N TRP A 317 26.12 18.86 -5.98
CA TRP A 317 25.71 19.88 -5.03
C TRP A 317 25.63 21.25 -5.68
N ILE A 318 24.68 22.04 -5.21
CA ILE A 318 24.49 23.44 -5.63
C ILE A 318 24.49 24.36 -4.42
N PHE A 319 24.95 25.59 -4.58
CA PHE A 319 24.75 26.63 -3.56
C PHE A 319 23.28 27.07 -3.58
N LYS A 320 22.63 27.02 -2.42
CA LYS A 320 21.22 27.41 -2.26
C LYS A 320 20.98 28.84 -2.74
N ASP A 321 21.83 29.77 -2.33
CA ASP A 321 21.73 31.19 -2.70
C ASP A 321 21.88 31.41 -4.21
N TRP A 322 22.79 30.68 -4.86
CA TRP A 322 22.95 30.75 -6.31
C TRP A 322 21.70 30.25 -7.04
N TYR A 323 21.14 29.12 -6.60
CA TYR A 323 19.93 28.57 -7.23
C TYR A 323 18.71 29.48 -7.07
N LEU A 324 18.52 30.03 -5.87
CA LEU A 324 17.44 30.99 -5.63
C LEU A 324 17.59 32.25 -6.50
N GLN A 325 18.82 32.74 -6.70
CA GLN A 325 19.09 33.84 -7.62
C GLN A 325 18.78 33.48 -9.08
N GLN A 326 19.12 32.28 -9.54
CA GLN A 326 18.80 31.82 -10.90
C GLN A 326 17.29 31.68 -11.12
N ILE A 327 16.52 31.16 -10.15
CA ILE A 327 15.05 31.14 -10.25
C ILE A 327 14.49 32.55 -10.43
N VAL A 328 14.99 33.53 -9.67
CA VAL A 328 14.52 34.93 -9.75
C VAL A 328 14.84 35.55 -11.10
N ILE A 329 16.02 35.24 -11.67
CA ILE A 329 16.48 35.78 -12.95
C ILE A 329 15.77 35.11 -14.14
N ASP A 330 15.67 33.79 -14.15
CA ASP A 330 15.15 33.03 -15.30
C ASP A 330 13.62 33.05 -15.41
N ASN A 331 12.89 33.34 -14.33
CA ASN A 331 11.43 33.18 -14.32
C ASN A 331 10.60 34.46 -14.19
N GLN A 332 11.15 35.67 -14.22
CA GLN A 332 10.38 36.92 -13.99
C GLN A 332 9.43 36.84 -12.75
N GLY A 333 9.79 36.06 -11.72
CA GLY A 333 8.98 35.82 -10.53
C GLY A 333 8.12 34.54 -10.51
N ASN A 334 8.23 33.63 -11.49
CA ASN A 334 7.43 32.41 -11.53
C ASN A 334 8.24 31.15 -11.12
N THR A 335 8.21 30.77 -9.85
CA THR A 335 9.08 29.74 -9.24
C THR A 335 8.88 28.29 -9.70
N GLY A 336 8.17 28.04 -10.81
CA GLY A 336 7.56 26.74 -11.13
C GLY A 336 8.33 25.83 -12.10
N ASN A 337 9.55 26.15 -12.53
CA ASN A 337 10.18 25.39 -13.61
C ASN A 337 11.30 24.44 -13.17
N TRP A 338 10.89 23.20 -12.90
CA TRP A 338 11.68 21.97 -12.72
C TRP A 338 12.91 21.83 -13.62
N GLY A 339 12.83 22.31 -14.86
CA GLY A 339 13.87 22.19 -15.86
C GLY A 339 15.18 22.89 -15.49
N ALA A 340 15.15 23.93 -14.66
CA ALA A 340 16.35 24.66 -14.24
C ALA A 340 17.19 23.84 -13.24
N LEU A 341 16.55 23.21 -12.25
CA LEU A 341 17.23 22.33 -11.30
C LEU A 341 17.79 21.08 -11.99
N TYR A 342 16.97 20.48 -12.87
CA TYR A 342 17.36 19.33 -13.68
C TYR A 342 18.57 19.67 -14.57
N GLY A 343 18.51 20.77 -15.34
CA GLY A 343 19.59 21.18 -16.24
C GLY A 343 20.87 21.63 -15.54
N ALA A 344 20.78 22.20 -14.33
CA ALA A 344 21.95 22.65 -13.56
C ALA A 344 22.74 21.48 -12.93
N CYS A 345 22.10 20.33 -12.71
CA CYS A 345 22.71 19.17 -12.05
C CYS A 345 22.98 17.98 -13.00
N THR A 346 22.69 18.10 -14.30
CA THR A 346 22.94 17.03 -15.28
C THR A 346 24.38 17.03 -15.81
N GLY A 347 25.35 16.89 -14.91
CA GLY A 347 26.64 16.31 -15.30
C GLY A 347 26.48 14.81 -15.58
N ASN A 348 27.31 14.23 -16.45
CA ASN A 348 27.19 12.85 -16.95
C ASN A 348 27.21 11.71 -15.90
N PHE A 349 27.27 12.01 -14.59
CA PHE A 349 27.43 11.04 -13.51
C PHE A 349 26.66 11.36 -12.22
N GLN A 350 25.75 12.36 -12.22
CA GLN A 350 25.03 12.75 -11.00
C GLN A 350 23.65 12.09 -10.94
N HIS A 351 23.57 11.00 -10.18
CA HIS A 351 22.31 10.26 -9.99
C HIS A 351 21.47 10.79 -8.83
N LEU A 352 22.09 11.41 -7.83
CA LEU A 352 21.41 12.11 -6.74
C LEU A 352 22.00 13.51 -6.61
N MET A 353 21.28 14.40 -5.96
CA MET A 353 21.73 15.76 -5.69
C MET A 353 21.31 16.25 -4.30
N TYR A 354 22.06 17.23 -3.79
CA TYR A 354 21.74 17.98 -2.59
C TYR A 354 22.15 19.45 -2.75
N TYR A 355 21.91 20.28 -1.75
CA TYR A 355 22.39 21.65 -1.78
C TYR A 355 23.15 22.01 -0.49
N ILE A 356 23.98 23.04 -0.59
CA ILE A 356 24.70 23.61 0.55
C ILE A 356 24.31 25.08 0.72
N ASN A 357 24.24 25.50 1.99
CA ASN A 357 24.05 26.90 2.37
C ASN A 357 25.32 27.68 2.10
#